data_AF-A0AAV4JM21-F1
#
_entry.id   AF-A0AAV4JM21-F1
#
_cell.length_a   1.000
_cell.length_b   1.000
_cell.length_c   1.000
_cell.angle_alpha   90.00
_cell.angle_beta   90.00
_cell.angle_gamma   90.00
#
_symmetry.space_group_name_H-M   'P 1'
#
loop_
_entity.id
_entity.type
_entity.pdbx_description
1 polymer ?
#
loop_
_entity_poly.entity_id
_entity_poly.type
_entity_poly.pdbx_seq_one_letter_code
_entity_poly.pdbx_strand_id
1 'polypeptide(L)' 'MKYYGHLRRHDSIQKRLLEGKIDGRRGRGRRRQTWLGNIEETSQMKMCEVCETALDRRRWRTVTAHLGDEMAPS' A
#
# COMPACT_ATOMS: atom_id res chain seq x y z
N MET A 1 -38.57 -16.76 -16.68
CA MET A 1 -37.61 -15.65 -16.85
C MET A 1 -38.30 -14.29 -16.70
N LYS A 2 -38.46 -13.73 -15.48
CA LYS A 2 -39.12 -12.42 -15.28
C LYS A 2 -38.20 -11.33 -14.69
N TYR A 3 -37.14 -11.73 -14.00
CA TYR A 3 -36.26 -10.81 -13.27
C TYR A 3 -35.44 -9.89 -14.20
N TYR A 4 -34.72 -10.46 -15.17
CA TYR A 4 -33.90 -9.67 -16.10
C TYR A 4 -34.73 -8.71 -16.98
N GLY A 5 -35.92 -9.16 -17.41
CA GLY A 5 -36.83 -8.32 -18.19
C GLY A 5 -37.40 -7.14 -17.39
N HIS A 6 -37.63 -7.29 -16.09
CA HIS A 6 -38.03 -6.20 -15.22
C HIS A 6 -36.85 -5.24 -14.98
N LEU A 7 -35.67 -5.79 -14.72
CA LEU A 7 -34.44 -5.03 -14.51
C LEU A 7 -34.06 -4.16 -15.72
N ARG A 8 -34.28 -4.62 -16.96
CA ARG A 8 -33.95 -3.86 -18.18
C ARG A 8 -34.81 -2.60 -18.37
N ARG A 9 -36.04 -2.60 -17.83
CA ARG A 9 -37.02 -1.51 -18.02
C ARG A 9 -36.81 -0.32 -17.09
N HIS A 10 -36.16 -0.51 -15.95
CA HIS A 10 -35.87 0.55 -14.98
C HIS A 10 -34.39 0.92 -15.01
N ASP A 11 -34.04 2.21 -14.90
CA ASP A 11 -32.65 2.66 -14.78
C ASP A 11 -32.16 2.56 -13.33
N SER A 12 -32.17 1.33 -12.80
CA SER A 12 -31.73 1.07 -11.44
C SER A 12 -30.21 0.94 -11.37
N ILE A 13 -29.66 1.17 -10.17
CA ILE A 13 -28.23 0.93 -9.88
C ILE A 13 -27.84 -0.51 -10.22
N GLN A 14 -28.72 -1.47 -9.95
CA GLN A 14 -28.52 -2.88 -10.27
C GLN A 14 -28.37 -3.11 -11.78
N LYS A 15 -29.13 -2.39 -12.62
CA LYS A 15 -28.98 -2.43 -14.09
C LYS A 15 -27.66 -1.82 -14.52
N ARG A 16 -27.31 -0.63 -14.01
CA ARG A 16 -26.03 0.03 -14.33
C ARG A 16 -24.82 -0.81 -13.94
N LEU A 17 -24.90 -1.52 -12.80
CA LEU A 17 -23.89 -2.47 -12.33
C LEU A 17 -23.76 -3.66 -13.30
N LEU A 18 -24.88 -4.26 -13.69
CA LEU A 18 -24.90 -5.41 -14.59
C LEU A 18 -24.49 -5.06 -16.02
N GLU A 19 -24.80 -3.84 -16.48
CA GLU A 19 -24.40 -3.31 -17.78
C GLU A 19 -22.96 -2.77 -17.79
N GLY A 20 -22.24 -2.84 -16.66
CA GLY A 20 -20.87 -2.32 -16.57
C GLY A 20 -20.75 -0.82 -16.76
N LYS A 21 -21.87 -0.08 -16.64
CA LYS A 21 -21.96 1.39 -16.80
C LYS A 21 -21.67 2.16 -15.51
N ILE A 22 -21.20 1.46 -14.48
CA ILE A 22 -20.66 2.09 -13.27
C ILE A 22 -19.17 2.22 -13.49
N ASP A 23 -18.66 3.46 -13.52
CA ASP A 23 -17.24 3.75 -13.47
C ASP A 23 -16.69 3.32 -12.11
N GLY A 24 -16.28 2.06 -12.02
CA GLY A 24 -15.50 1.55 -10.91
C GLY A 24 -14.03 1.87 -11.16
N ARG A 25 -13.49 2.87 -10.47
CA ARG A 25 -12.03 3.05 -10.43
C ARG A 25 -11.46 1.80 -9.75
N ARG A 26 -10.73 0.96 -10.51
CA ARG A 26 -9.97 -0.15 -9.92
C ARG A 26 -9.04 0.44 -8.85
N GLY A 27 -9.17 -0.03 -7.61
CA GLY A 27 -8.31 0.40 -6.52
C GLY A 27 -6.83 0.18 -6.87
N ARG A 28 -5.93 0.99 -6.30
CA ARG A 28 -4.50 0.71 -6.43
C ARG A 28 -4.25 -0.71 -5.88
N GLY A 29 -3.54 -1.52 -6.66
CA GLY A 29 -3.13 -2.84 -6.19
C GLY A 29 -2.23 -2.76 -4.96
N ARG A 30 -1.91 -3.91 -4.38
CA ARG A 30 -1.00 -4.00 -3.22
C ARG A 30 0.33 -3.31 -3.54
N ARG A 31 0.78 -2.41 -2.66
CA ARG A 31 2.12 -1.81 -2.72
C ARG A 31 3.14 -2.95 -2.64
N ARG A 32 3.95 -3.15 -3.69
CA ARG A 32 5.05 -4.14 -3.70
C ARG A 32 6.25 -3.58 -2.93
N GLN A 33 6.07 -3.35 -1.64
CA GLN A 33 7.19 -3.12 -0.74
C GLN A 33 7.80 -4.48 -0.41
N THR A 34 9.09 -4.69 -0.69
CA THR A 34 9.82 -5.83 -0.14
C THR A 34 10.29 -5.46 1.27
N TRP A 35 10.55 -6.45 2.12
CA TRP A 35 11.13 -6.19 3.45
C TRP A 35 12.47 -5.44 3.33
N LEU A 36 13.28 -5.78 2.31
CA LEU A 36 14.51 -5.07 1.97
C LEU A 36 14.27 -3.64 1.52
N GLY A 37 13.30 -3.41 0.63
CA GLY A 37 12.96 -2.08 0.15
C GLY A 37 12.47 -1.16 1.28
N ASN A 38 11.74 -1.71 2.25
CA ASN A 38 11.37 -0.97 3.46
C ASN A 38 12.59 -0.58 4.29
N ILE A 39 13.60 -1.44 4.43
CA ILE A 39 14.81 -1.13 5.17
C ILE A 39 15.61 -0.04 4.48
N GLU A 40 15.79 -0.11 3.17
CA GLU A 40 16.51 0.92 2.39
C GLU A 40 15.74 2.25 2.39
N GLU A 41 14.41 2.23 2.28
CA GLU A 41 13.55 3.43 2.38
C GLU A 41 13.60 4.05 3.79
N THR A 42 13.58 3.23 4.84
CA THR A 42 13.52 3.73 6.22
C THR A 42 14.88 4.21 6.72
N SER A 43 15.96 3.49 6.39
CA SER A 43 17.32 3.86 6.82
C SER A 43 18.02 4.85 5.89
N GLN A 44 17.50 5.05 4.67
CA GLN A 44 18.16 5.82 3.60
C GLN A 44 19.59 5.32 3.28
N MET A 45 19.85 4.04 3.51
CA MET A 45 21.13 3.37 3.33
C MET A 45 20.98 2.15 2.42
N LYS A 46 22.04 1.77 1.71
CA LYS A 46 22.05 0.50 0.96
C LYS A 46 22.18 -0.67 1.93
N MET A 47 21.71 -1.84 1.50
CA MET A 47 21.78 -3.07 2.29
C MET A 47 23.17 -3.38 2.89
N CYS A 48 24.25 -3.20 2.12
CA CYS A 48 25.61 -3.41 2.63
C CYS A 48 25.95 -2.48 3.80
N GLU A 49 25.57 -1.21 3.71
CA GLU A 49 25.85 -0.19 4.73
C GLU A 49 25.02 -0.43 6.00
N VAL A 50 23.77 -0.90 5.85
CA VAL A 50 22.93 -1.32 6.98
C VAL A 50 23.54 -2.51 7.70
N CYS A 51 24.03 -3.51 6.94
CA CYS A 51 24.71 -4.67 7.52
C CYS A 51 25.98 -4.28 8.29
N GLU A 52 26.82 -3.40 7.73
CA GLU A 52 28.01 -2.87 8.41
C GLU A 52 27.66 -2.06 9.66
N THR A 53 26.61 -1.24 9.57
CA THR A 53 26.14 -0.40 10.69
C THR A 53 25.54 -1.24 11.81
N ALA A 54 24.88 -2.36 11.49
CA ALA A 54 24.35 -3.28 12.48
C ALA A 54 25.46 -3.99 13.30
N LEU A 55 26.67 -4.13 12.75
CA LEU A 55 27.83 -4.66 13.47
C LEU A 55 28.39 -3.66 14.48
N ASP A 56 28.22 -2.36 14.23
CA ASP A 56 28.59 -1.30 15.16
C ASP A 56 27.40 -0.92 16.05
N ARG A 57 27.42 -1.41 17.29
CA ARG A 57 26.35 -1.16 18.27
C ARG A 57 26.10 0.33 18.56
N ARG A 58 27.11 1.21 18.46
CA ARG A 58 26.92 2.66 18.66
C ARG A 58 26.23 3.27 17.47
N ARG A 59 26.71 2.97 16.25
CA ARG A 59 26.08 3.46 15.01
C ARG A 59 24.66 2.94 14.85
N TRP A 60 24.43 1.66 15.17
CA TRP A 60 23.09 1.08 15.14
C TRP A 60 22.11 1.83 16.05
N ARG A 61 22.52 2.17 17.28
CA ARG A 61 21.69 2.98 18.18
C ARG A 61 21.33 4.33 17.59
N THR A 62 22.29 5.03 16.99
CA THR A 62 22.04 6.32 16.33
C THR A 62 21.01 6.17 15.20
N VAL A 63 21.22 5.20 14.30
CA VAL A 63 20.28 4.95 13.19
C VAL A 63 18.88 4.65 13.72
N THR A 64 18.74 3.70 14.66
CA THR A 64 17.43 3.33 15.20
C THR A 64 16.74 4.44 16.02
N ALA A 65 17.50 5.35 16.64
CA ALA A 65 16.92 6.49 17.36
C ALA A 65 16.25 7.46 16.39
N HIS A 66 16.88 7.75 15.25
CA HIS A 66 16.31 8.61 14.22
C HIS A 66 15.06 8.00 13.55
N LEU A 67 14.99 6.67 13.46
CA LEU A 67 13.78 5.98 12.95
C LEU A 67 12.57 6.13 13.89
N GLY A 68 12.80 6.32 15.19
CA GLY A 68 11.74 6.52 16.17
C GLY A 68 11.07 7.89 16.06
N ASP A 69 11.82 8.92 15.67
CA ASP A 69 11.34 10.30 15.56
C ASP A 69 10.40 10.52 14.35
N GLU A 70 10.65 9.85 13.22
CA GLU A 70 9.76 9.93 12.03
C GLU A 70 8.44 9.15 12.18
N MET A 71 8.35 8.27 13.17
CA MET A 71 7.19 7.40 13.42
C MET A 71 6.22 7.97 14.48
N ALA A 72 6.46 9.20 14.97
CA ALA A 72 5.54 9.89 15.87
C ALA A 72 4.51 10.69 15.05
N PRO A 73 3.19 10.38 15.12
CA PRO A 73 2.19 11.20 14.47
C PRO A 73 2.10 12.56 15.18
N SER A 74 2.19 13.64 14.38
CA SER A 74 1.89 15.01 14.81
C SER A 74 0.42 15.22 15.12
#